data_AF-A0AAN6YQF3-F1
#
_entry.id   AF-A0AAN6YQF3-F1
#
_cell.length_a   1.000
_cell.length_b   1.000
_cell.length_c   1.000
_cell.angle_alpha   90.00
_cell.angle_beta   90.00
_cell.angle_gamma   90.00
#
_symmetry.space_group_name_H-M   'P 1'
#
loop_
_entity.id
_entity.type
_entity.pdbx_description
1 polymer ?
#
loop_
_entity_poly.entity_id
_entity_poly.type
_entity_poly.pdbx_seq_one_letter_code
_entity_poly.pdbx_strand_id
1 'polypeptide(L)'
;MAEAFGIVAGAMGVAGLFNNCVDCFEYIKFGRNFGQDFERCQLKLDITKLHLSRWGEAVKINDDPRFCSSMPADKSVQLAQSIIEDIMLLFESARKKSKRYELGTNQQHLAIFEDMDMQPVGRALHVKLKDLAFRRQKGTSLVKKTAWALYGKKNLEEIVNQIASYVDELEKAFP
;
A
#
# COMPACT_ATOMS: atom_id res chain seq x y z
N MET A 1 -2.37 15.23 16.30
CA MET A 1 -3.09 13.96 16.04
C MET A 1 -2.12 13.04 15.28
N ALA A 2 -1.44 12.14 16.00
CA ALA A 2 -0.46 11.23 15.43
C ALA A 2 -1.19 9.98 14.93
N GLU A 3 -1.59 9.96 13.68
CA GLU A 3 -2.29 8.81 13.11
C GLU A 3 -1.30 7.75 12.60
N ALA A 4 -1.23 6.66 13.36
CA ALA A 4 -1.32 5.28 12.88
C ALA A 4 -0.41 4.83 11.72
N PHE A 5 0.86 5.25 11.73
CA PHE A 5 1.94 4.43 11.16
C PHE A 5 2.86 3.86 12.26
N GLY A 6 2.97 4.54 13.41
CA GLY A 6 3.90 4.15 14.49
C GLY A 6 3.31 3.41 15.71
N ILE A 7 2.02 3.08 15.77
CA ILE A 7 1.40 2.60 17.04
C ILE A 7 1.06 1.09 17.10
N VAL A 8 1.23 0.27 16.07
CA VAL A 8 0.71 -1.12 16.15
C VAL A 8 1.69 -2.24 15.73
N ALA A 9 2.98 -1.96 15.49
CA ALA A 9 3.94 -3.04 15.18
C ALA A 9 4.10 -4.06 16.33
N GLY A 10 4.07 -3.60 17.59
CA GLY A 10 4.42 -4.47 18.73
C GLY A 10 3.37 -5.51 19.16
N ALA A 11 2.10 -5.37 18.73
CA ALA A 11 1.00 -6.23 19.20
C ALA A 11 0.23 -6.95 18.08
N MET A 12 0.40 -6.54 16.81
CA MET A 12 -0.21 -7.27 15.69
C MET A 12 0.67 -8.44 15.27
N GLY A 13 0.04 -9.57 14.96
CA GLY A 13 0.70 -10.62 14.18
C GLY A 13 1.01 -10.14 12.76
N VAL A 14 1.92 -10.85 12.09
CA VAL A 14 2.32 -10.59 10.69
C VAL A 14 1.12 -10.44 9.75
N ALA A 15 0.06 -11.24 9.93
CA ALA A 15 -1.17 -11.12 9.15
C ALA A 15 -1.87 -9.76 9.32
N GLY A 16 -1.91 -9.25 10.55
CA GLY A 16 -2.45 -7.92 10.85
C GLY A 16 -1.63 -6.81 10.20
N LEU A 17 -0.30 -6.90 10.27
CA LEU A 17 0.61 -5.96 9.60
C LEU A 17 0.43 -5.98 8.08
N PHE A 18 0.34 -7.17 7.49
CA PHE A 18 0.11 -7.34 6.06
C PHE A 18 -1.20 -6.69 5.61
N ASN A 19 -2.32 -6.97 6.28
CA ASN A 19 -3.61 -6.38 5.92
C ASN A 19 -3.57 -4.86 6.08
N ASN A 20 -2.89 -4.34 7.09
CA ASN A 20 -2.68 -2.90 7.27
C ASN A 20 -1.90 -2.29 6.11
N CYS A 21 -0.85 -2.98 5.67
CA CYS A 21 0.00 -2.58 4.55
C CYS A 21 -0.78 -2.54 3.24
N VAL A 22 -1.59 -3.55 2.95
CA VAL A 22 -2.46 -3.57 1.75
C VAL A 22 -3.52 -2.48 1.81
N ASP A 23 -4.06 -2.16 2.98
CA ASP A 23 -5.01 -1.06 3.17
C ASP A 23 -4.38 0.33 2.93
N CYS A 24 -3.08 0.52 3.18
CA CYS A 24 -2.40 1.80 2.97
C CYS A 24 -2.55 2.33 1.53
N PHE A 25 -2.66 1.43 0.54
CA PHE A 25 -2.84 1.79 -0.87
C PHE A 25 -4.15 2.57 -1.12
N GLU A 26 -5.21 2.29 -0.36
CA GLU A 26 -6.54 2.91 -0.52
C GLU A 26 -6.55 4.40 -0.17
N TYR A 27 -5.56 4.84 0.60
CA TYR A 27 -5.46 6.19 1.12
C TYR A 27 -4.53 7.07 0.29
N ILE A 28 -3.98 6.54 -0.80
CA ILE A 28 -3.13 7.28 -1.73
C ILE A 28 -3.99 7.93 -2.80
N LYS A 29 -3.87 9.25 -2.88
CA LYS A 29 -4.44 10.08 -3.95
C LYS A 29 -3.33 10.61 -4.86
N PHE A 30 -3.70 11.12 -6.01
CA PHE A 30 -2.76 11.69 -6.98
C PHE A 30 -3.04 13.17 -7.17
N GLY A 31 -2.02 14.02 -7.07
CA GLY A 31 -2.13 15.43 -7.40
C GLY A 31 -2.33 15.66 -8.90
N ARG A 32 -2.95 16.78 -9.28
CA ARG A 32 -3.21 17.14 -10.69
C ARG A 32 -1.93 17.27 -11.53
N ASN A 33 -0.76 17.42 -10.87
CA ASN A 33 0.57 17.41 -11.49
C ASN A 33 0.89 16.12 -12.28
N PHE A 34 0.16 15.02 -12.04
CA PHE A 34 0.30 13.80 -12.84
C PHE A 34 -0.24 13.96 -14.26
N GLY A 35 -1.17 14.91 -14.50
CA GLY A 35 -1.69 15.23 -15.82
C GLY A 35 -2.22 13.99 -16.55
N GLN A 36 -1.83 13.84 -17.81
CA GLN A 36 -2.25 12.74 -18.69
C GLN A 36 -1.75 11.36 -18.23
N ASP A 37 -0.71 11.30 -17.38
CA ASP A 37 -0.17 10.04 -16.88
C ASP A 37 -0.93 9.51 -15.66
N PHE A 38 -1.90 10.25 -15.12
CA PHE A 38 -2.64 9.88 -13.91
C PHE A 38 -3.20 8.46 -13.98
N GLU A 39 -3.95 8.12 -15.04
CA GLU A 39 -4.59 6.81 -15.16
C GLU A 39 -3.56 5.67 -15.17
N ARG A 40 -2.48 5.81 -15.93
CA ARG A 40 -1.39 4.84 -15.97
C ARG A 40 -0.70 4.70 -14.61
N CYS A 41 -0.48 5.82 -13.93
CA CYS A 41 0.12 5.86 -12.59
C CYS A 41 -0.76 5.22 -11.52
N GLN A 42 -2.07 5.44 -11.58
CA GLN A 42 -3.03 4.75 -10.70
C GLN A 42 -2.97 3.24 -10.95
N LEU A 43 -3.12 2.80 -12.20
CA LEU A 43 -3.11 1.36 -12.52
C LEU A 43 -1.80 0.70 -12.12
N LYS A 44 -0.67 1.40 -12.23
CA LYS A 44 0.63 0.92 -11.73
C LYS A 44 0.58 0.68 -10.20
N LEU A 45 0.00 1.60 -9.43
CA LEU A 45 -0.19 1.44 -7.99
C LEU A 45 -1.14 0.26 -7.66
N ASP A 46 -2.23 0.11 -8.42
CA ASP A 46 -3.19 -0.98 -8.25
C ASP A 46 -2.56 -2.34 -8.52
N ILE A 47 -1.71 -2.45 -9.55
CA ILE A 47 -0.97 -3.68 -9.88
C ILE A 47 0.00 -4.03 -8.75
N THR A 48 0.70 -3.05 -8.18
CA THR A 48 1.57 -3.26 -7.01
C THR A 48 0.79 -3.77 -5.80
N LYS A 49 -0.37 -3.16 -5.50
CA LYS A 49 -1.28 -3.67 -4.47
C LYS A 49 -1.68 -5.11 -4.76
N LEU A 50 -2.01 -5.40 -6.01
CA LEU A 50 -2.44 -6.73 -6.43
C LEU A 50 -1.32 -7.77 -6.26
N HIS A 51 -0.08 -7.43 -6.61
CA HIS A 51 1.08 -8.30 -6.45
C HIS A 51 1.30 -8.67 -4.98
N LEU A 52 1.30 -7.67 -4.09
CA LEU A 52 1.40 -7.89 -2.65
C LEU A 52 0.22 -8.75 -2.13
N SER A 53 -1.02 -8.44 -2.54
CA SER A 53 -2.20 -9.22 -2.15
C SER A 53 -2.12 -10.69 -2.61
N ARG A 54 -1.52 -10.94 -3.78
CA ARG A 54 -1.37 -12.28 -4.36
C ARG A 54 -0.41 -13.12 -3.53
N TRP A 55 0.70 -12.54 -3.08
CA TRP A 55 1.63 -13.22 -2.19
C TRP A 55 0.92 -13.65 -0.88
N GLY A 56 0.16 -12.73 -0.26
CA GLY A 56 -0.57 -13.04 0.98
C GLY A 56 -1.59 -14.18 0.81
N GLU A 57 -2.29 -14.22 -0.33
CA GLU A 57 -3.17 -15.34 -0.68
C GLU A 57 -2.39 -16.65 -0.85
N ALA A 58 -1.26 -16.63 -1.56
CA ALA A 58 -0.44 -17.80 -1.85
C ALA A 58 0.09 -18.48 -0.57
N VAL A 59 0.53 -17.68 0.41
CA VAL A 59 1.01 -18.18 1.71
C VAL A 59 -0.13 -18.38 2.72
N LYS A 60 -1.38 -18.17 2.32
CA LYS A 60 -2.57 -18.23 3.18
C LYS A 60 -2.40 -17.41 4.46
N ILE A 61 -1.94 -16.17 4.31
CA ILE A 61 -1.48 -15.33 5.43
C ILE A 61 -2.53 -15.13 6.53
N ASN A 62 -3.82 -15.17 6.18
CA ASN A 62 -4.93 -15.01 7.12
C ASN A 62 -5.40 -16.33 7.78
N ASP A 63 -4.92 -17.48 7.30
CA ASP A 63 -5.32 -18.81 7.81
C ASP A 63 -4.19 -19.56 8.49
N ASP A 64 -2.94 -19.28 8.13
CA ASP A 64 -1.78 -19.97 8.69
C ASP A 64 -1.40 -19.37 10.07
N PRO A 65 -1.48 -20.16 11.16
CA PRO A 65 -1.22 -19.68 12.52
C PRO A 65 0.17 -19.08 12.73
N ARG A 66 1.15 -19.41 11.87
CA ARG A 66 2.50 -18.84 11.96
C ARG A 66 2.50 -17.32 11.81
N PHE A 67 1.54 -16.75 11.06
CA PHE A 67 1.41 -15.31 10.85
C PHE A 67 0.58 -14.59 11.92
N CYS A 68 -0.02 -15.31 12.88
CA CYS A 68 -0.81 -14.70 13.95
C CYS A 68 0.05 -14.14 15.09
N SER A 69 1.30 -14.63 15.24
CA SER A 69 2.22 -14.18 16.29
C SER A 69 2.90 -12.85 15.92
N SER A 70 3.07 -11.97 16.89
CA SER A 70 3.94 -10.77 16.78
C SER A 70 5.43 -11.09 16.96
N MET A 71 5.74 -12.30 17.42
CA MET A 71 7.10 -12.85 17.55
C MET A 71 7.14 -14.25 16.94
N PRO A 72 7.17 -14.37 15.59
CA PRO A 72 7.20 -15.65 14.91
C PRO A 72 8.54 -16.36 15.14
N ALA A 73 8.53 -17.69 15.29
CA ALA A 73 9.75 -18.49 15.43
C ALA A 73 10.35 -18.91 14.07
N ASP A 74 9.51 -18.99 13.04
CA ASP A 74 9.90 -19.36 11.68
C ASP A 74 10.68 -18.20 11.03
N LYS A 75 11.88 -18.49 10.50
CA LYS A 75 12.77 -17.49 9.92
C LYS A 75 12.18 -16.83 8.66
N SER A 76 11.45 -17.57 7.82
CA SER A 76 10.79 -17.01 6.65
C SER A 76 9.68 -16.05 7.06
N VAL A 77 8.98 -16.37 8.16
CA VAL A 77 7.92 -15.49 8.71
C VAL A 77 8.51 -14.25 9.39
N GLN A 78 9.64 -14.36 10.08
CA GLN A 78 10.40 -13.21 10.59
C GLN A 78 10.87 -12.28 9.46
N LEU A 79 11.40 -12.85 8.37
CA LEU A 79 11.76 -12.08 7.19
C LEU A 79 10.54 -11.37 6.58
N ALA A 80 9.42 -12.08 6.46
CA ALA A 80 8.18 -11.49 5.96
C ALA A 80 7.71 -10.32 6.83
N GLN A 81 7.77 -10.48 8.16
CA GLN A 81 7.45 -9.41 9.10
C GLN A 81 8.32 -8.18 8.86
N SER A 82 9.65 -8.35 8.81
CA SER A 82 10.60 -7.25 8.57
C SER A 82 10.32 -6.52 7.26
N ILE A 83 10.06 -7.27 6.18
CA ILE A 83 9.76 -6.67 4.86
C ILE A 83 8.44 -5.89 4.90
N ILE A 84 7.40 -6.43 5.54
CA ILE A 84 6.10 -5.74 5.65
C ILE A 84 6.25 -4.46 6.48
N GLU A 85 7.01 -4.49 7.57
CA GLU A 85 7.33 -3.32 8.40
C GLU A 85 8.09 -2.26 7.58
N ASP A 86 9.06 -2.66 6.76
CA ASP A 86 9.79 -1.76 5.85
C ASP A 86 8.87 -1.10 4.82
N ILE A 87 7.92 -1.85 4.24
CA ILE A 87 6.91 -1.27 3.33
C ILE A 87 6.03 -0.24 4.05
N MET A 88 5.67 -0.50 5.31
CA MET A 88 4.91 0.48 6.11
C MET A 88 5.73 1.76 6.35
N LEU A 89 7.03 1.64 6.64
CA LEU A 89 7.94 2.78 6.78
C LEU A 89 8.11 3.57 5.48
N LEU A 90 8.08 2.89 4.33
CA LEU A 90 8.09 3.52 3.01
C LEU A 90 6.83 4.38 2.78
N PHE A 91 5.65 3.86 3.11
CA PHE A 91 4.41 4.65 3.07
C PHE A 91 4.45 5.86 4.02
N GLU A 92 4.94 5.67 5.25
CA GLU A 92 5.06 6.77 6.21
C GLU A 92 6.02 7.86 5.70
N SER A 93 7.15 7.45 5.13
CA SER A 93 8.14 8.35 4.55
C SER A 93 7.57 9.15 3.37
N ALA A 94 6.79 8.50 2.50
CA ALA A 94 6.09 9.14 1.41
C ALA A 94 5.01 10.12 1.90
N ARG A 95 4.22 9.75 2.92
CA ARG A 95 3.24 10.64 3.55
C ARG A 95 3.91 11.86 4.19
N LYS A 96 5.06 11.69 4.86
CA LYS A 96 5.85 12.80 5.40
C LYS A 96 6.36 13.73 4.29
N LYS A 97 6.79 13.18 3.14
CA LYS A 97 7.15 13.96 1.94
C LYS A 97 5.94 14.75 1.42
N SER A 98 4.76 14.14 1.32
CA SER A 98 3.48 14.80 0.94
C SER A 98 3.16 15.98 1.85
N LYS A 99 3.17 15.76 3.17
CA LYS A 99 2.83 16.80 4.15
C LYS A 99 3.78 17.99 4.08
N ARG A 100 5.08 17.76 3.86
CA ARG A 100 6.05 18.85 3.67
C ARG A 100 5.77 19.65 2.40
N TYR A 101 5.36 18.97 1.33
CA TYR A 101 4.98 19.64 0.08
C TYR A 101 3.73 20.51 0.28
N GLU A 102 2.70 19.99 0.96
CA GLU A 102 1.46 20.71 1.27
C GLU A 102 1.68 21.99 2.07
N LEU A 103 2.57 21.97 3.06
CA LEU A 103 2.87 23.14 3.89
C LEU A 103 3.55 24.29 3.12
N GLY A 104 4.27 23.97 2.04
CA GLY A 104 5.02 24.95 1.25
C GLY A 104 4.33 25.37 -0.05
N THR A 105 3.10 24.92 -0.30
CA THR A 105 2.46 25.00 -1.62
C THR A 105 1.07 25.65 -1.53
N ASN A 106 0.78 26.53 -2.48
CA ASN A 106 -0.53 27.20 -2.57
C ASN A 106 -1.65 26.18 -2.86
N GLN A 107 -2.86 26.42 -2.34
CA GLN A 107 -4.01 25.51 -2.47
C GLN A 107 -4.34 25.11 -3.92
N GLN A 108 -4.13 26.00 -4.88
CA GLN A 108 -4.38 25.72 -6.31
C GLN A 108 -3.53 24.56 -6.84
N HIS A 109 -2.33 24.34 -6.31
CA HIS A 109 -1.44 23.25 -6.70
C HIS A 109 -1.65 21.96 -5.89
N LEU A 110 -2.57 21.99 -4.91
CA LEU A 110 -2.93 20.84 -4.08
C LEU A 110 -4.17 20.10 -4.59
N ALA A 111 -4.70 20.49 -5.75
CA ALA A 111 -5.80 19.79 -6.39
C ALA A 111 -5.42 18.33 -6.66
N ILE A 112 -6.34 17.41 -6.40
CA ILE A 112 -6.17 15.97 -6.62
C ILE A 112 -7.08 15.48 -7.74
N PHE A 113 -6.71 14.34 -8.32
CA PHE A 113 -7.58 13.53 -9.15
C PHE A 113 -8.52 12.68 -8.29
N GLU A 114 -9.70 12.44 -8.83
CA GLU A 114 -10.70 11.49 -8.36
C GLU A 114 -10.84 10.33 -9.36
N ASP A 115 -11.45 9.23 -8.93
CA ASP A 115 -11.71 8.07 -9.80
C ASP A 115 -12.56 8.46 -11.03
N MET A 116 -13.40 9.50 -10.88
CA MET A 116 -14.22 10.07 -11.95
C MET A 116 -13.42 10.78 -13.05
N ASP A 117 -12.15 11.11 -12.80
CA ASP A 117 -11.25 11.70 -13.81
C ASP A 117 -10.62 10.64 -14.74
N MET A 118 -10.72 9.35 -14.41
CA MET A 118 -10.25 8.27 -15.29
C MET A 118 -11.21 8.07 -16.46
N GLN A 119 -10.67 7.60 -17.59
CA GLN A 119 -11.48 7.11 -18.70
C GLN A 119 -12.28 5.88 -18.27
N PRO A 120 -13.45 5.62 -18.88
CA PRO A 120 -14.35 4.54 -18.44
C PRO A 120 -13.68 3.16 -18.33
N VAL A 121 -12.81 2.83 -19.30
CA VAL A 121 -12.07 1.55 -19.31
C VAL A 121 -11.04 1.49 -18.19
N GLY A 122 -10.27 2.56 -18.00
CA GLY A 122 -9.29 2.66 -16.91
C GLY A 122 -9.95 2.57 -15.54
N ARG A 123 -11.08 3.27 -15.34
CA ARG A 123 -11.87 3.22 -14.11
C ARG A 123 -12.42 1.83 -13.83
N ALA A 124 -12.98 1.16 -14.84
CA ALA A 124 -13.49 -0.20 -14.68
C ALA A 124 -12.37 -1.18 -14.27
N LEU A 125 -11.18 -1.02 -14.85
CA LEU A 125 -10.01 -1.82 -14.47
C LEU A 125 -9.55 -1.50 -13.04
N HIS A 126 -9.45 -0.23 -12.66
CA HIS A 126 -9.12 0.23 -11.30
C HIS A 126 -10.04 -0.42 -10.26
N VAL A 127 -11.36 -0.35 -10.46
CA VAL A 127 -12.35 -0.97 -9.57
C VAL A 127 -12.15 -2.48 -9.49
N LYS A 128 -11.95 -3.15 -10.63
CA LYS A 128 -11.74 -4.60 -10.68
C LYS A 128 -10.48 -5.04 -9.90
N LEU A 129 -9.39 -4.29 -10.03
CA LEU A 129 -8.13 -4.60 -9.32
C LEU A 129 -8.28 -4.39 -7.81
N LYS A 130 -8.95 -3.31 -7.40
CA LYS A 130 -9.27 -3.04 -5.99
C LYS A 130 -10.13 -4.14 -5.37
N ASP A 131 -11.19 -4.55 -6.06
CA ASP A 131 -12.07 -5.63 -5.62
C ASP A 131 -11.32 -6.96 -5.48
N LEU A 132 -10.42 -7.28 -6.41
CA LEU A 132 -9.64 -8.52 -6.35
C LEU A 132 -8.71 -8.54 -5.12
N ALA A 133 -8.01 -7.43 -4.86
CA ALA A 133 -7.15 -7.30 -3.68
C ALA A 133 -7.97 -7.38 -2.38
N PHE A 134 -9.12 -6.71 -2.31
CA PHE A 134 -10.00 -6.72 -1.14
C PHE A 134 -10.51 -8.13 -0.80
N ARG A 135 -10.89 -8.92 -1.81
CA ARG A 135 -11.33 -10.32 -1.60
C ARG A 135 -10.22 -11.19 -1.01
N ARG A 136 -8.96 -11.00 -1.42
CA ARG A 136 -7.79 -11.72 -0.88
C ARG A 136 -7.46 -11.35 0.57
N GLN A 137 -7.79 -10.13 0.98
CA GLN A 137 -7.73 -9.74 2.39
C GLN A 137 -8.87 -10.36 3.23
N LYS A 138 -9.78 -11.13 2.62
CA LYS A 138 -10.99 -11.69 3.27
C LYS A 138 -11.87 -10.64 3.95
N GLY A 139 -11.88 -9.42 3.40
CA GLY A 139 -12.60 -8.30 4.01
C GLY A 139 -11.97 -7.78 5.31
N THR A 140 -10.75 -8.19 5.64
CA THR A 140 -9.99 -7.71 6.79
C THR A 140 -9.47 -6.30 6.52
N SER A 141 -10.36 -5.31 6.57
CA SER A 141 -9.97 -3.90 6.52
C SER A 141 -9.77 -3.39 7.94
N LEU A 142 -8.62 -2.78 8.18
CA LEU A 142 -8.25 -2.16 9.44
C LEU A 142 -8.61 -0.68 9.45
N VAL A 143 -8.48 -0.08 10.64
CA VAL A 143 -8.79 1.31 11.00
C VAL A 143 -8.69 2.30 9.83
N LYS A 144 -9.75 3.11 9.65
CA LYS A 144 -9.76 4.24 8.71
C LYS A 144 -8.50 5.08 8.86
N LYS A 145 -7.75 5.24 7.78
CA LYS A 145 -6.57 6.11 7.73
C LYS A 145 -6.94 7.45 7.08
N THR A 146 -6.15 8.48 7.33
CA THR A 146 -6.29 9.75 6.61
C THR A 146 -5.68 9.62 5.22
N ALA A 147 -6.48 9.95 4.20
CA ALA A 147 -6.03 10.05 2.83
C ALA A 147 -4.93 11.13 2.67
N TRP A 148 -3.98 10.87 1.78
CA TRP A 148 -2.87 11.77 1.46
C TRP A 148 -2.52 11.63 -0.02
N ALA A 149 -1.80 12.61 -0.59
CA ALA A 149 -1.58 12.65 -2.02
C ALA A 149 -0.11 12.53 -2.43
N LEU A 150 0.13 11.84 -3.53
CA LEU A 150 1.39 11.92 -4.26
C LEU A 150 1.31 13.11 -5.22
N TYR A 151 2.26 14.04 -5.12
CA TYR A 151 2.32 15.23 -5.99
C TYR A 151 3.39 15.15 -7.09
N GLY A 152 4.15 14.05 -7.15
CA GLY A 152 5.20 13.86 -8.15
C GLY A 152 5.44 12.40 -8.52
N LYS A 153 5.68 12.15 -9.81
CA LYS A 153 5.88 10.80 -10.39
C LYS A 153 7.05 10.05 -9.76
N LYS A 154 8.14 10.75 -9.44
CA LYS A 154 9.30 10.17 -8.77
C LYS A 154 8.95 9.49 -7.44
N ASN A 155 8.05 10.09 -6.66
CA ASN A 155 7.61 9.49 -5.39
C ASN A 155 6.78 8.21 -5.62
N LEU A 156 5.95 8.19 -6.66
CA LEU A 156 5.23 6.97 -7.05
C LEU A 156 6.19 5.87 -7.50
N GLU A 157 7.15 6.20 -8.38
CA GLU A 157 8.12 5.23 -8.89
C GLU A 157 8.97 4.63 -7.78
N GLU A 158 9.41 5.45 -6.83
CA GLU A 158 10.12 4.99 -5.63
C GLU A 158 9.28 3.97 -4.85
N ILE A 159 8.01 4.28 -4.56
CA ILE A 159 7.11 3.39 -3.81
C ILE A 159 6.88 2.09 -4.58
N VAL A 160 6.47 2.18 -5.84
CA VAL A 160 6.12 1.00 -6.63
C VAL A 160 7.33 0.08 -6.83
N ASN A 161 8.48 0.63 -7.20
CA ASN A 161 9.65 -0.19 -7.49
C ASN A 161 10.20 -0.86 -6.23
N GLN A 162 10.21 -0.16 -5.09
CA GLN A 162 10.64 -0.75 -3.83
C GLN A 162 9.67 -1.84 -3.35
N ILE A 163 8.35 -1.59 -3.40
CA ILE A 163 7.38 -2.62 -3.02
C ILE A 163 7.48 -3.83 -3.95
N ALA A 164 7.62 -3.64 -5.27
CA ALA A 164 7.80 -4.76 -6.19
C ALA A 164 9.03 -5.61 -5.82
N SER A 165 10.17 -4.97 -5.57
CA SER A 165 11.39 -5.66 -5.11
C SER A 165 11.18 -6.39 -3.79
N TYR A 166 10.45 -5.80 -2.84
CA TYR A 166 10.13 -6.45 -1.57
C TYR A 166 9.22 -7.67 -1.75
N VAL A 167 8.23 -7.59 -2.64
CA VAL A 167 7.37 -8.74 -2.95
C VAL A 167 8.16 -9.84 -3.64
N ASP A 168 9.14 -9.51 -4.49
CA ASP A 168 10.03 -10.53 -5.08
C ASP A 168 10.85 -11.26 -3.99
N GLU A 169 11.34 -10.56 -2.96
CA GLU A 169 12.02 -11.18 -1.81
C GLU A 169 11.06 -12.02 -0.96
N LEU A 170 9.81 -11.55 -0.77
CA LEU A 170 8.76 -12.32 -0.11
C LEU A 170 8.42 -13.60 -0.87
N GLU A 171 8.34 -13.55 -2.21
CA GLU A 171 8.07 -14.73 -3.04
C GLU A 171 9.23 -15.74 -2.98
N LYS A 172 10.49 -15.30 -2.85
CA LYS A 172 11.66 -16.19 -2.70
C LYS A 172 11.74 -16.87 -1.32
N ALA A 173 11.18 -16.25 -0.29
CA ALA A 173 11.27 -16.73 1.09
C ALA A 173 10.31 -17.88 1.42
N PHE A 174 9.35 -18.17 0.54
CA PHE A 174 8.32 -19.18 0.73
C PHE A 174 8.27 -20.12 -0.50
N PRO A 175 7.99 -21.43 -0.30
CA PRO A 175 7.98 -22.42 -1.37
C PRO A 175 6.81 -22.27 -2.35
#